data_AF-F3KHI5-F1
#
_entry.id   AF-F3KHI5-F1
#
_cell.length_a   1.000
_cell.length_b   1.000
_cell.length_c   1.000
_cell.angle_alpha   90.00
_cell.angle_beta   90.00
_cell.angle_gamma   90.00
#
_symmetry.space_group_name_H-M   'P 1'
#
loop_
_entity.id
_entity.type
_entity.pdbx_description
1 polymer ?
#
loop_
_entity_poly.entity_id
_entity_poly.type
_entity_poly.pdbx_seq_one_letter_code
_entity_poly.pdbx_strand_id
1 'polypeptide(L)'
;MSDDEYRISMAVAGFSEDELNIESEHNTLTVTGVKAEDKTQRHYLHQGIAARNFERKFQLADYVKVTGAAMENGLLFIDLVREIPEAMKPRKISIGSGANLNKQLEDQAIEADKAEKVDAA
;
A
#
# COMPACT_ATOMS: atom_id res chain seq x y z
N MET A 1 4.49 -18.40 -3.58
CA MET A 1 4.42 -16.95 -3.72
C MET A 1 4.43 -16.66 -5.20
N SER A 2 3.37 -16.03 -5.67
CA SER A 2 3.31 -15.48 -7.03
C SER A 2 4.32 -14.33 -7.19
N ASP A 3 4.55 -13.85 -8.42
CA ASP A 3 5.46 -12.70 -8.67
C ASP A 3 4.99 -11.39 -7.98
N ASP A 4 3.74 -11.35 -7.52
CA ASP A 4 3.13 -10.20 -6.86
C ASP A 4 3.07 -10.31 -5.33
N GLU A 5 3.62 -11.37 -4.73
CA GLU A 5 3.67 -11.55 -3.27
C GLU A 5 5.07 -11.31 -2.71
N TYR A 6 5.18 -10.46 -1.69
CA TYR A 6 6.44 -10.13 -1.01
C TYR A 6 6.29 -10.29 0.50
N ARG A 7 7.41 -10.46 1.19
CA ARG A 7 7.44 -10.52 2.65
C ARG A 7 8.65 -9.77 3.19
N ILE A 8 8.40 -8.84 4.11
CA ILE A 8 9.44 -8.26 4.96
C ILE A 8 9.61 -9.19 6.17
N SER A 9 10.86 -9.52 6.49
CA SER A 9 11.21 -10.29 7.71
C SER A 9 12.19 -9.48 8.55
N MET A 10 11.87 -9.25 9.82
CA MET A 10 12.69 -8.45 10.73
C MET A 10 12.86 -9.13 12.08
N ALA A 11 14.08 -9.11 12.62
CA ALA A 11 14.32 -9.55 13.99
C ALA A 11 13.76 -8.53 14.98
N VAL A 12 12.83 -9.00 15.82
CA VAL A 12 12.18 -8.25 16.90
C VAL A 12 12.27 -9.00 18.23
N ALA A 13 13.20 -9.95 18.32
CA ALA A 13 13.43 -10.75 19.52
C ALA A 13 13.63 -9.84 20.73
N GLY A 14 12.89 -10.14 21.79
CA GLY A 14 12.88 -9.35 22.99
C GLY A 14 11.77 -8.30 23.05
N PHE A 15 10.99 -8.08 21.99
CA PHE A 15 9.74 -7.30 22.04
C PHE A 15 8.53 -8.22 22.14
N SER A 16 7.51 -7.75 22.86
CA SER A 16 6.16 -8.32 22.87
C SER A 16 5.28 -7.63 21.82
N GLU A 17 4.15 -8.23 21.49
CA GLU A 17 3.27 -7.73 20.42
C GLU A 17 2.71 -6.33 20.75
N ASP A 18 2.40 -6.06 22.01
CA ASP A 18 1.93 -4.77 22.52
C ASP A 18 3.02 -3.68 22.57
N GLU A 19 4.29 -4.07 22.44
CA GLU A 19 5.42 -3.15 22.33
C GLU A 19 5.79 -2.83 20.88
N LEU A 20 5.11 -3.44 19.91
CA LEU A 20 5.32 -3.21 18.49
C LEU A 20 4.12 -2.47 17.88
N ASN A 21 4.42 -1.52 17.01
CA ASN A 21 3.43 -0.82 16.21
C ASN A 21 3.81 -0.90 14.73
N ILE A 22 2.82 -1.13 13.87
CA ILE A 22 2.98 -1.24 12.42
C ILE A 22 1.95 -0.33 11.78
N GLU A 23 2.42 0.69 11.07
CA GLU A 23 1.55 1.68 10.43
C GLU A 23 1.93 1.81 8.96
N SER A 24 0.91 1.83 8.09
CA SER A 24 1.09 2.10 6.67
C SER A 24 0.43 3.43 6.35
N GLU A 25 1.22 4.37 5.85
CA GLU A 25 0.74 5.68 5.40
C GLU A 25 1.27 5.94 3.99
N HIS A 26 0.35 6.14 3.03
CA HIS A 26 0.69 6.24 1.61
C HIS A 26 1.53 5.04 1.13
N ASN A 27 2.75 5.28 0.64
CA ASN A 27 3.71 4.27 0.22
C ASN A 27 4.79 3.99 1.29
N THR A 28 4.56 4.38 2.54
CA THR A 28 5.53 4.18 3.62
C THR A 28 4.96 3.24 4.67
N LEU A 29 5.68 2.14 4.92
CA LEU A 29 5.42 1.25 6.04
C LEU A 29 6.40 1.58 7.17
N THR A 30 5.88 1.95 8.32
CA THR A 30 6.66 2.24 9.52
C THR A 30 6.44 1.13 10.55
N VAL A 31 7.54 0.59 11.07
CA VAL A 31 7.54 -0.37 12.16
C VAL A 31 8.31 0.22 13.34
N THR A 32 7.65 0.31 14.48
CA THR A 32 8.20 0.90 15.70
C THR A 32 8.16 -0.11 16.82
N GLY A 33 9.25 -0.25 17.57
CA GLY A 33 9.30 -1.02 18.79
C GLY A 33 9.65 -0.12 19.97
N VAL A 34 8.82 -0.13 21.01
CA VAL A 34 9.02 0.70 22.21
C VAL A 34 9.01 -0.20 23.43
N LYS A 35 10.12 -0.24 24.16
CA LYS A 35 10.19 -0.86 25.47
C LYS A 35 9.56 0.04 26.52
N ALA A 36 8.68 -0.55 27.34
CA ALA A 36 8.24 0.11 28.55
C ALA A 36 9.44 0.42 29.44
N GLU A 37 9.47 1.61 30.05
CA GLU A 37 10.51 1.96 31.01
C GLU A 37 10.44 1.01 32.21
N ASP A 38 11.51 0.23 32.40
CA ASP A 38 11.64 -0.69 33.51
C ASP A 38 11.89 0.14 34.78
N LYS A 39 10.81 0.45 35.53
CA LYS A 39 10.88 1.25 36.76
C LYS A 39 11.61 0.53 37.90
N THR A 40 11.91 -0.75 37.71
CA THR A 40 12.72 -1.55 38.63
C THR A 40 14.18 -1.52 38.21
N GLN A 41 15.07 -1.00 39.07
CA GLN A 41 16.52 -1.17 38.92
C GLN A 41 16.86 -2.66 39.00
N ARG A 42 16.93 -3.31 37.84
CA ARG A 42 17.42 -4.69 37.72
C ARG A 42 18.94 -4.66 37.64
N HIS A 43 19.59 -5.33 38.58
CA HIS A 43 21.04 -5.53 38.54
C HIS A 43 21.35 -6.74 37.67
N TYR A 44 21.89 -6.49 36.48
CA TYR A 44 22.40 -7.54 35.60
C TYR A 44 23.89 -7.73 35.83
N LEU A 45 24.35 -8.98 35.96
CA LEU A 45 25.79 -9.29 35.99
C LEU A 45 26.45 -9.03 34.62
N HIS A 46 25.74 -9.33 33.54
CA HIS A 46 26.12 -9.03 32.16
C HIS A 46 24.88 -9.02 31.26
N GLN A 47 24.72 -7.98 30.46
CA GLN A 47 23.60 -7.83 29.51
C GLN A 47 24.15 -7.71 28.09
N GLY A 48 24.24 -8.85 27.38
CA GLY A 48 24.86 -8.90 26.05
C GLY A 48 24.06 -8.17 24.96
N ILE A 49 22.74 -8.08 25.10
CA ILE A 49 21.86 -7.36 24.17
C ILE A 49 20.72 -6.74 24.99
N ALA A 50 20.67 -5.41 25.03
CA ALA A 50 19.52 -4.69 25.54
C ALA A 50 18.58 -4.38 24.37
N ALA A 51 17.31 -4.75 24.49
CA ALA A 51 16.28 -4.31 23.55
C ALA A 51 16.15 -2.78 23.68
N ARG A 52 16.39 -2.07 22.58
CA ARG A 52 16.31 -0.60 22.51
C ARG A 52 15.18 -0.22 21.59
N ASN A 53 14.52 0.89 21.91
CA ASN A 53 13.49 1.45 21.04
C ASN A 53 14.03 1.63 19.63
N PHE A 54 13.20 1.30 18.64
CA PHE A 54 13.57 1.43 17.24
C PHE A 54 12.41 1.95 16.41
N GLU A 55 12.76 2.57 15.29
CA GLU A 55 11.86 2.85 14.17
C GLU A 55 12.55 2.35 12.89
N ARG A 56 11.78 1.69 12.03
CA ARG A 56 12.20 1.28 10.69
C ARG A 56 11.14 1.68 9.70
N LYS A 57 11.55 2.37 8.65
CA LYS A 57 10.69 2.82 7.56
C LYS A 57 11.07 2.10 6.28
N PHE A 58 10.07 1.56 5.61
CA PHE A 58 10.19 0.88 4.33
C PHE A 58 9.39 1.67 3.30
N GLN A 59 10.07 2.07 2.23
CA GLN A 59 9.40 2.65 1.07
C GLN A 59 8.83 1.51 0.24
N LEU A 60 7.52 1.45 0.14
CA LEU A 60 6.80 0.51 -0.70
C LEU A 60 6.74 1.05 -2.14
N ALA A 61 6.83 0.13 -3.11
CA ALA A 61 6.58 0.47 -4.50
C ALA A 61 5.11 0.79 -4.72
N ASP A 62 4.80 1.44 -5.84
CA ASP A 62 3.42 1.74 -6.19
C ASP A 62 2.59 0.46 -6.29
N TYR A 63 1.35 0.56 -5.79
CA TYR A 63 0.37 -0.52 -5.77
C TYR A 63 0.74 -1.72 -4.89
N VAL A 64 1.77 -1.60 -4.05
CA VAL A 64 2.06 -2.59 -3.01
C VAL A 64 1.27 -2.24 -1.75
N LYS A 65 0.56 -3.22 -1.19
CA LYS A 65 -0.20 -3.08 0.05
C LYS A 65 0.16 -4.16 1.05
N VAL A 66 0.06 -3.83 2.34
CA VAL A 66 0.17 -4.81 3.44
C VAL A 66 -1.11 -5.65 3.50
N THR A 67 -0.98 -6.96 3.58
CA THR A 67 -2.11 -7.90 3.71
C THR A 67 -2.20 -8.52 5.09
N GLY A 68 -1.09 -8.57 5.82
CA GLY A 68 -1.06 -9.09 7.19
C GLY A 68 0.31 -8.93 7.83
N ALA A 69 0.36 -9.16 9.13
CA ALA A 69 1.59 -9.26 9.89
C ALA A 69 1.45 -10.38 10.93
N ALA A 70 2.55 -11.08 11.19
CA ALA A 70 2.61 -12.13 12.19
C ALA A 70 3.99 -12.14 12.86
N MET A 71 4.02 -12.42 14.15
CA MET A 71 5.27 -12.59 14.90
C MET A 71 5.46 -14.05 15.28
N GLU A 72 6.62 -14.61 14.96
CA GLU A 72 6.97 -16.00 15.31
C GLU A 72 8.46 -16.10 15.62
N ASN A 73 8.82 -16.78 16.72
CA ASN A 73 10.22 -17.05 17.10
C ASN A 73 11.13 -15.81 17.16
N GLY A 74 10.57 -14.65 17.57
CA GLY A 74 11.31 -13.39 17.64
C GLY A 74 11.55 -12.71 16.28
N LEU A 75 10.85 -13.15 15.23
CA LEU A 75 10.80 -12.51 13.93
C LEU A 75 9.41 -11.93 13.69
N LEU A 76 9.37 -10.74 13.11
CA LEU A 76 8.17 -10.13 12.55
C LEU A 76 8.16 -10.38 11.05
N PHE A 77 7.08 -10.97 10.57
CA PHE A 77 6.77 -11.16 9.16
C PHE A 77 5.67 -10.19 8.76
N ILE A 78 5.87 -9.44 7.69
CA ILE A 78 4.86 -8.54 7.12
C ILE A 78 4.63 -8.96 5.69
N ASP A 79 3.41 -9.41 5.40
CA ASP A 79 2.98 -9.86 4.09
C ASP A 79 2.50 -8.70 3.25
N LEU A 80 2.95 -8.69 2.00
CA LEU A 80 2.73 -7.63 1.04
C LEU A 80 2.25 -8.25 -0.28
N VAL A 81 1.32 -7.57 -0.95
CA VAL A 81 0.89 -7.94 -2.30
C VAL A 81 0.92 -6.71 -3.22
N ARG A 82 1.30 -6.91 -4.47
CA ARG A 82 1.17 -5.90 -5.52
C ARG A 82 -0.15 -6.07 -6.27
N GLU A 83 -1.01 -5.06 -6.22
CA GLU A 83 -2.29 -5.06 -6.93
C GLU A 83 -2.29 -4.01 -8.03
N ILE A 84 -1.89 -4.41 -9.25
CA ILE A 84 -1.97 -3.52 -10.41
C ILE A 84 -3.45 -3.33 -10.80
N PRO A 85 -3.99 -2.09 -10.81
CA PRO A 85 -5.37 -1.85 -11.19
C PRO A 85 -5.68 -2.39 -12.59
N GLU A 86 -6.86 -3.00 -12.76
CA GLU A 86 -7.25 -3.54 -14.07
C GLU A 86 -7.29 -2.48 -15.18
N ALA A 87 -7.59 -1.23 -14.82
CA ALA A 87 -7.58 -0.08 -15.73
C ALA A 87 -6.19 0.22 -16.34
N MET A 88 -5.11 -0.23 -15.70
CA MET A 88 -3.75 -0.13 -16.22
C MET A 88 -3.36 -1.32 -17.10
N LYS A 89 -4.17 -2.39 -17.13
CA LYS A 89 -3.92 -3.48 -18.09
C LYS A 89 -4.08 -2.92 -19.51
N PRO A 90 -3.13 -3.22 -20.41
CA PRO A 90 -3.22 -2.74 -21.79
C PRO A 90 -4.51 -3.23 -22.44
N ARG A 91 -5.37 -2.29 -22.85
CA ARG A 91 -6.60 -2.60 -23.59
C ARG A 91 -6.36 -2.54 -25.09
N LYS A 92 -6.87 -3.53 -25.82
CA LYS A 92 -6.81 -3.55 -27.28
C LYS A 92 -7.78 -2.50 -27.84
N ILE A 93 -7.25 -1.54 -28.60
CA ILE A 93 -8.07 -0.59 -29.35
C ILE A 93 -8.32 -1.18 -30.73
N SER A 94 -9.60 -1.36 -31.09
CA SER A 94 -9.97 -1.79 -32.44
C SER A 94 -9.89 -0.59 -33.39
N ILE A 95 -9.22 -0.75 -34.52
CA ILE A 95 -9.18 0.27 -35.58
C ILE A 95 -10.48 0.17 -36.38
N GLY A 96 -11.33 1.20 -36.29
CA GLY A 96 -12.54 1.31 -37.12
C GLY A 96 -12.23 1.88 -38.50
N SER A 97 -13.02 1.49 -39.51
CA SER A 97 -13.03 2.19 -40.81
C SER A 97 -13.59 3.61 -40.62
N GLY A 98 -12.90 4.62 -41.15
CA GLY A 98 -13.15 6.06 -40.92
C GLY A 98 -14.58 6.57 -41.16
N ALA A 99 -15.47 5.77 -41.75
CA ALA A 99 -16.89 6.10 -41.90
C ALA A 99 -17.64 6.26 -40.56
N ASN A 100 -17.17 5.67 -39.46
CA ASN A 100 -17.84 5.75 -38.15
C ASN A 100 -17.26 6.82 -37.20
N LEU A 101 -16.07 7.39 -37.48
CA LEU A 101 -15.50 8.43 -36.63
C LEU A 101 -16.22 9.77 -36.78
N ASN A 102 -16.64 10.12 -38.01
CA ASN A 102 -17.32 11.40 -38.26
C ASN A 102 -18.75 11.43 -37.73
N LYS A 103 -19.46 10.29 -37.81
CA LYS A 103 -20.87 10.20 -37.38
C LYS A 103 -21.03 10.43 -35.88
N GLN A 104 -20.08 9.98 -35.05
CA GLN A 104 -20.11 10.18 -33.59
C GLN A 104 -19.78 11.62 -33.18
N LEU A 105 -19.02 12.36 -33.98
CA LEU A 105 -18.72 13.78 -33.74
C LEU A 105 -19.87 14.68 -34.19
N GLU A 106 -20.57 14.30 -35.28
CA GLU A 106 -21.76 15.01 -35.77
C GLU A 106 -22.98 14.80 -34.84
N ASP A 107 -23.20 13.58 -34.34
CA ASP A 107 -24.32 13.30 -33.42
C ASP A 107 -24.19 14.07 -32.08
N GLN A 108 -22.96 14.26 -31.57
CA GLN A 108 -22.70 15.06 -30.35
C GLN A 108 -22.84 16.58 -30.58
N ALA A 109 -22.51 17.08 -31.78
CA ALA A 109 -22.68 18.50 -32.12
C ALA A 109 -24.16 18.87 -32.31
N ILE A 110 -24.98 17.93 -32.81
CA ILE A 110 -26.42 18.14 -33.03
C ILE A 110 -27.22 18.13 -31.72
N GLU A 111 -26.80 17.38 -30.70
CA GLU A 111 -27.44 17.42 -29.36
C GLU A 111 -27.09 18.70 -28.57
N ALA A 112 -25.86 19.22 -28.71
CA ALA A 112 -25.45 20.46 -28.05
C ALA A 112 -26.21 21.69 -28.57
N ASP A 113 -26.47 21.79 -29.88
CA ASP A 113 -27.22 22.92 -30.49
C ASP A 113 -28.73 22.88 -30.14
N LYS A 114 -29.28 21.69 -29.89
CA LYS A 114 -30.69 21.53 -29.47
C LYS A 114 -30.95 21.89 -28.01
N ALA A 115 -29.97 21.69 -27.12
CA ALA A 115 -30.12 22.02 -25.71
C ALA A 115 -30.15 23.55 -25.46
N GLU A 116 -29.48 24.34 -26.29
CA GLU A 116 -29.38 25.80 -26.11
C GLU A 116 -30.63 26.58 -26.57
N LYS A 117 -31.52 25.96 -27.36
CA LYS A 117 -32.75 26.60 -27.87
C LYS A 117 -34.01 26.36 -27.04
N VAL A 118 -33.95 25.56 -25.96
CA VAL A 118 -35.14 25.23 -25.17
C VAL A 118 -35.36 26.17 -23.98
N ASP A 119 -34.37 26.97 -23.59
CA ASP A 119 -34.45 27.93 -22.46
C ASP A 119 -34.83 29.36 -22.87
N ALA A 120 -35.21 29.58 -24.14
CA ALA A 120 -35.55 30.90 -24.68
C ALA A 120 -37.03 31.07 -25.10
N ALA A 121 -37.93 30.19 -24.66
CA ALA A 121 -39.37 30.25 -24.96
C ALA A 121 -40.23 30.48 -23.72
#